data_AF-A0A7K4D7L0-F1
#
_entry.id   AF-A0A7K4D7L0-F1
#
_cell.length_a   1.000
_cell.length_b   1.000
_cell.length_c   1.000
_cell.angle_alpha   90.00
_cell.angle_beta   90.00
_cell.angle_gamma   90.00
#
_symmetry.space_group_name_H-M   'P 1'
#
loop_
_entity.id
_entity.type
_entity.pdbx_description
1 polymer ?
#
loop_
_entity_poly.entity_id
_entity_poly.type
_entity_poly.pdbx_seq_one_letter_code
_entity_poly.pdbx_strand_id
1 'polypeptide(L)'
;PPNAEIKTFSTLFGKNTTTDPEICALLEKIYQVFEIPVAKIILLYDGTTHYLLSISPIKKSEITSDEKEEFITRVETGIENGEIRNFC
;
A
#
# COMPACT_ATOMS: atom_id res chain seq x y z
N PRO A 1 -11.37 -16.64 14.77
CA PRO A 1 -10.89 -17.86 15.46
C PRO A 1 -10.02 -17.47 16.66
N PRO A 2 -9.68 -18.38 17.58
CA PRO A 2 -8.85 -18.07 18.75
C PRO A 2 -7.49 -17.44 18.39
N ASN A 3 -6.97 -17.74 17.20
CA ASN A 3 -5.70 -17.22 16.67
C ASN A 3 -5.89 -16.17 15.57
N ALA A 4 -7.08 -15.57 15.46
CA ALA A 4 -7.32 -14.56 14.46
C ALA A 4 -6.61 -13.24 14.82
N GLU A 5 -5.82 -12.72 13.88
CA GLU A 5 -5.06 -11.48 14.06
C GLU A 5 -5.46 -10.47 12.98
N ILE A 6 -5.75 -9.24 13.39
CA ILE A 6 -5.97 -8.13 12.45
C ILE A 6 -4.69 -7.32 12.36
N LYS A 7 -4.16 -7.17 11.15
CA LYS A 7 -2.99 -6.35 10.85
C LYS A 7 -3.37 -5.18 9.96
N THR A 8 -2.80 -4.02 10.24
CA THR A 8 -2.97 -2.81 9.44
C THR A 8 -1.64 -2.44 8.82
N PHE A 9 -1.66 -2.17 7.52
CA PHE A 9 -0.49 -1.76 6.76
C PHE A 9 -0.77 -0.43 6.08
N SER A 10 0.18 0.50 6.19
CA SER A 10 0.25 1.65 5.29
C SER A 10 1.13 1.26 4.11
N THR A 11 0.68 1.58 2.90
CA THR A 11 1.38 1.26 1.67
C THR A 11 1.56 2.48 0.80
N LEU A 12 2.71 2.52 0.13
CA LEU A 12 3.09 3.50 -0.86
C LEU A 12 3.44 2.73 -2.15
N PHE A 13 2.59 2.87 -3.18
CA PHE A 13 2.63 2.13 -4.44
C PHE A 13 2.76 0.61 -4.24
N GLY A 14 2.01 0.05 -3.30
CA GLY A 14 2.03 -1.38 -2.95
C GLY A 14 3.19 -1.82 -2.06
N LYS A 15 4.14 -0.93 -1.75
CA LYS A 15 5.27 -1.20 -0.87
C LYS A 15 5.01 -0.71 0.56
N ASN A 16 5.65 -1.32 1.53
CA ASN A 16 5.65 -0.88 2.93
C ASN A 16 6.98 -1.22 3.62
N THR A 17 7.05 -1.02 4.94
CA THR A 17 8.23 -1.30 5.76
C THR A 17 8.28 -2.71 6.35
N THR A 18 7.35 -3.60 6.00
CA THR A 18 7.35 -4.97 6.54
C THR A 18 8.44 -5.81 5.87
N THR A 19 8.99 -6.77 6.60
CA THR A 19 9.99 -7.72 6.09
C THR A 19 9.39 -9.10 5.79
N ASP A 20 8.10 -9.28 6.02
CA ASP A 20 7.38 -10.52 5.72
C ASP A 20 7.15 -10.65 4.20
N PRO A 21 7.79 -11.61 3.51
CA PRO A 21 7.70 -11.73 2.06
C PRO A 21 6.29 -12.06 1.57
N GLU A 22 5.49 -12.80 2.36
CA GLU A 22 4.11 -13.15 1.98
C GLU A 22 3.23 -11.90 1.97
N ILE A 23 3.38 -11.07 3.02
CA ILE A 23 2.65 -9.81 3.11
C ILE A 23 3.10 -8.85 2.01
N CYS A 24 4.40 -8.71 1.75
CA CYS A 24 4.90 -7.86 0.66
C CYS A 24 4.28 -8.26 -0.68
N ALA A 25 4.31 -9.55 -1.03
CA ALA A 25 3.72 -10.05 -2.27
C ALA A 25 2.19 -9.82 -2.33
N LEU A 26 1.50 -9.91 -1.19
CA LEU A 26 0.07 -9.65 -1.11
C LEU A 26 -0.25 -8.16 -1.33
N LEU A 27 0.50 -7.25 -0.70
CA LEU A 27 0.30 -5.80 -0.85
C LEU A 27 0.61 -5.32 -2.27
N GLU A 28 1.64 -5.88 -2.91
CA GLU A 28 1.95 -5.63 -4.33
C GLU A 28 0.79 -6.05 -5.24
N LYS A 29 0.24 -7.25 -5.03
CA LYS A 29 -0.94 -7.72 -5.79
C LYS A 29 -2.16 -6.84 -5.59
N ILE A 30 -2.40 -6.39 -4.35
CA ILE A 30 -3.50 -5.46 -4.06
C ILE A 30 -3.30 -4.16 -4.85
N TYR A 31 -2.08 -3.60 -4.85
CA TYR A 31 -1.78 -2.40 -5.63
C TYR A 31 -1.96 -2.61 -7.13
N GLN A 32 -1.55 -3.75 -7.69
CA GLN A 32 -1.78 -4.06 -9.11
C GLN A 32 -3.25 -4.11 -9.51
N VAL A 33 -4.15 -4.47 -8.58
CA VAL A 33 -5.59 -4.58 -8.86
C VAL A 33 -6.30 -3.25 -8.67
N PHE A 34 -6.01 -2.52 -7.59
CA PHE A 34 -6.76 -1.31 -7.22
C PHE A 34 -6.05 -0.02 -7.65
N GLU A 35 -4.75 -0.08 -7.94
CA GLU A 35 -3.91 1.03 -8.38
C GLU A 35 -3.96 2.26 -7.47
N ILE A 36 -4.28 2.07 -6.18
CA ILE A 36 -4.33 3.16 -5.19
C ILE A 36 -2.90 3.46 -4.70
N PRO A 37 -2.34 4.64 -5.01
CA PRO A 37 -0.93 4.94 -4.72
C PRO A 37 -0.59 4.97 -3.23
N VAL A 38 -1.48 5.48 -2.40
CA VAL A 38 -1.25 5.57 -0.95
C VAL A 38 -2.47 5.00 -0.24
N ALA A 39 -2.33 3.81 0.33
CA ALA A 39 -3.44 3.07 0.87
C ALA A 39 -3.14 2.48 2.25
N LYS A 40 -4.12 2.58 3.14
CA LYS A 40 -4.20 1.80 4.36
C LYS A 40 -4.97 0.53 4.05
N ILE A 41 -4.34 -0.60 4.33
CA ILE A 41 -4.86 -1.93 4.06
C ILE A 41 -5.03 -2.65 5.40
N ILE A 42 -6.21 -3.24 5.62
CA ILE A 42 -6.50 -4.02 6.81
C ILE A 42 -6.69 -5.47 6.39
N LEU A 43 -5.87 -6.35 6.97
CA LEU A 43 -5.91 -7.78 6.73
C LEU A 43 -6.31 -8.52 8.00
N LEU A 44 -7.08 -9.60 7.82
CA LEU A 44 -7.35 -10.60 8.85
C LEU A 44 -6.56 -11.85 8.52
N TYR A 45 -5.71 -12.31 9.43
CA TYR A 45 -5.13 -13.64 9.41
C TYR A 45 -5.97 -14.55 10.31
N ASP A 46 -6.50 -15.66 9.80
CA ASP A 46 -7.32 -16.59 10.59
C ASP A 46 -6.53 -17.75 11.23
N GLY A 47 -5.22 -17.79 11.00
CA GLY A 47 -4.34 -18.92 11.35
C GLY A 47 -3.96 -19.80 10.15
N THR A 48 -4.55 -19.56 8.97
CA THR A 48 -4.24 -20.30 7.73
C THR A 48 -4.08 -19.37 6.54
N THR A 49 -4.90 -18.32 6.42
CA THR A 49 -4.83 -17.40 5.27
C THR A 49 -5.16 -15.97 5.64
N HIS A 50 -4.79 -15.05 4.74
CA HIS A 50 -5.01 -13.62 4.86
C HIS A 50 -6.25 -13.21 4.05
N TYR A 51 -7.19 -12.53 4.70
CA TYR A 51 -8.37 -11.94 4.08
C TYR A 51 -8.25 -10.43 4.06
N LEU A 52 -8.53 -9.84 2.90
CA LEU A 52 -8.64 -8.41 2.76
C LEU A 52 -9.96 -7.91 3.38
N LEU A 53 -9.86 -7.14 4.45
CA LEU A 53 -11.04 -6.55 5.10
C LEU A 53 -11.34 -5.14 4.59
N SER A 54 -10.31 -4.33 4.33
CA SER A 54 -10.48 -2.93 3.93
C SER A 54 -9.29 -2.42 3.14
N ILE A 55 -9.59 -1.53 2.18
CA ILE A 55 -8.62 -0.67 1.51
C ILE A 55 -9.19 0.74 1.55
N SER A 56 -8.39 1.69 2.02
CA SER A 56 -8.78 3.10 2.05
C SER A 56 -7.60 4.01 1.73
N PRO A 57 -7.79 5.09 0.97
CA PRO A 57 -6.75 6.10 0.77
C PRO A 57 -6.28 6.68 2.11
N ILE A 58 -4.98 6.94 2.24
CA ILE A 58 -4.40 7.61 3.41
C ILE A 58 -4.51 9.12 3.25
N LYS A 59 -4.89 9.83 4.32
CA LYS A 59 -4.92 11.29 4.30
C LYS A 59 -3.50 11.85 4.38
N LYS A 60 -3.29 13.04 3.81
CA LYS A 60 -2.02 13.77 3.90
C LYS A 60 -1.51 13.97 5.34
N SER A 61 -2.40 14.05 6.32
CA SER A 61 -2.02 14.20 7.74
C SER A 61 -1.47 12.91 8.38
N GLU A 62 -1.63 11.78 7.71
CA GLU A 62 -1.27 10.45 8.21
C GLU A 62 -0.03 9.87 7.51
N ILE A 63 0.59 10.62 6.60
CA ILE A 63 1.87 10.26 5.97
C ILE A 63 3.01 11.05 6.62
N THR A 64 4.14 10.38 6.81
CA THR A 64 5.38 11.00 7.30
C THR A 64 6.01 11.88 6.22
N SER A 65 6.97 12.72 6.61
CA SER A 65 7.72 13.54 5.66
C SER A 65 8.48 12.68 4.64
N ASP A 66 9.09 11.59 5.10
CA ASP A 66 9.90 10.70 4.25
C ASP A 66 9.01 9.98 3.21
N GLU A 67 7.87 9.42 3.63
CA GLU A 67 6.90 8.80 2.71
C GLU A 67 6.35 9.81 1.69
N LYS A 68 6.24 11.08 2.08
CA LYS A 68 5.78 12.14 1.20
C LYS A 68 6.83 12.50 0.14
N GLU A 69 8.11 12.52 0.51
CA GLU A 69 9.21 12.72 -0.45
C GLU A 69 9.33 11.54 -1.42
N GLU A 70 9.20 10.31 -0.93
CA GLU A 70 9.16 9.12 -1.78
C GLU A 70 7.95 9.17 -2.74
N PHE A 71 6.78 9.58 -2.25
CA PHE A 71 5.60 9.74 -3.08
C PHE A 71 5.84 10.75 -4.22
N ILE A 72 6.36 11.93 -3.90
CA ILE A 72 6.66 12.98 -4.88
C ILE A 72 7.64 12.46 -5.93
N THR A 73 8.75 11.85 -5.47
CA THR A 73 9.79 11.29 -6.34
C THR A 73 9.19 10.26 -7.31
N ARG A 74 8.37 9.34 -6.81
CA ARG A 74 7.76 8.30 -7.65
C ARG A 74 6.77 8.87 -8.67
N VAL A 75 6.02 9.91 -8.29
CA VAL A 75 5.11 10.60 -9.20
C VAL A 75 5.89 11.30 -10.31
N GLU A 76 6.94 12.04 -9.96
CA GLU A 76 7.80 12.75 -10.93
C GLU A 76 8.46 11.77 -11.91
N THR A 77 9.10 10.70 -11.40
CA THR A 77 9.68 9.64 -12.24
C THR A 77 8.61 8.95 -13.09
N GLY A 78 7.42 8.72 -12.55
CA GLY A 78 6.31 8.13 -13.29
C GLY A 78 5.82 9.02 -14.44
N ILE A 79 5.83 10.35 -14.27
CA ILE A 79 5.52 11.30 -15.34
C ILE A 79 6.60 11.27 -16.42
N GLU A 80 7.89 11.31 -16.02
CA GLU A 80 9.03 11.25 -16.94
C GLU A 80 9.03 9.97 -17.79
N ASN A 81 8.68 8.83 -17.17
CA ASN A 81 8.60 7.54 -17.84
C ASN A 81 7.32 7.34 -18.66
N GLY A 82 6.36 8.28 -18.60
CA GLY A 82 5.06 8.16 -19.27
C GLY A 82 4.10 7.14 -18.62
N GLU A 83 4.40 6.68 -17.41
CA GLU A 83 3.57 5.77 -16.61
C GLU A 83 2.39 6.50 -15.97
N ILE A 84 2.59 7.76 -15.57
CA ILE A 84 1.56 8.62 -14.99
C ILE A 84 1.24 9.74 -15.99
N ARG A 85 -0.03 9.85 -16.36
CA ARG A 85 -0.47 10.94 -17.23
C ARG A 85 -0.49 12.24 -16.45
N ASN A 86 0.28 13.21 -16.92
CA ASN A 86 0.18 14.58 -16.44
C ASN A 86 -1.01 15.25 -17.14
N PHE A 87 -2.06 15.56 -16.39
CA PHE A 87 -3.16 16.39 -16.87
C PHE A 87 -2.79 17.85 -16.58
N CYS A 88 -1.90 18.40 -17.42
CA CYS A 88 -1.71 19.84 -17.51
C CYS A 88 -2.89 20.51 -18.21
#